data_AF-A0A376WAC3-F1
#
_entry.id   AF-A0A376WAC3-F1
#
_cell.length_a   1.000
_cell.length_b   1.000
_cell.length_c   1.000
_cell.angle_alpha   90.00
_cell.angle_beta   90.00
_cell.angle_gamma   90.00
#
_symmetry.space_group_name_H-M   'P 1'
#
loop_
_entity.id
_entity.type
_entity.pdbx_description
1 polymer ?
#
loop_
_entity_poly.entity_id
_entity_poly.type
_entity_poly.pdbx_seq_one_letter_code
_entity_poly.pdbx_strand_id
1 'polypeptide(L)' 'MKQGLEDVSGLLELAVEADDEETFNEAVAELDALEEKLAQLEFRRMFSGEYDSADCYLDIQAGSGGTEAQDWGEHA' A
#
# COMPACT_ATOMS: atom_id res chain seq x y z
N MET A 1 -15.09 0.73 4.94
CA MET A 1 -13.77 0.78 5.57
C MET A 1 -13.90 0.64 7.07
N LYS A 2 -14.24 1.70 7.82
CA LYS A 2 -14.28 1.64 9.29
C LYS A 2 -15.23 0.57 9.85
N GLN A 3 -16.48 0.53 9.35
CA GLN A 3 -17.45 -0.52 9.73
C GLN A 3 -16.94 -1.92 9.40
N GLY A 4 -16.42 -2.14 8.19
CA GLY A 4 -15.89 -3.47 7.81
C GLY A 4 -14.70 -3.93 8.67
N LEU A 5 -13.85 -3.01 9.14
CA LEU A 5 -12.77 -3.36 10.08
C LEU A 5 -13.32 -3.71 11.47
N GLU A 6 -14.38 -3.02 11.92
CA GLU A 6 -15.08 -3.36 13.17
C GLU A 6 -15.74 -4.75 13.06
N ASP A 7 -16.35 -5.06 11.91
CA ASP A 7 -16.98 -6.35 11.63
C ASP A 7 -15.93 -7.49 11.59
N VAL A 8 -14.82 -7.32 10.86
CA VAL A 8 -13.69 -8.26 10.83
C VAL A 8 -13.10 -8.49 12.22
N SER A 9 -12.98 -7.44 13.04
CA SER A 9 -12.45 -7.58 14.40
C SER A 9 -13.38 -8.43 15.27
N GLY A 10 -14.70 -8.24 15.15
CA GLY A 10 -15.68 -9.07 15.85
C GLY A 10 -15.70 -10.53 15.38
N LEU A 11 -15.55 -10.76 14.07
CA LEU A 11 -15.44 -12.13 13.51
C LEU A 11 -14.17 -12.85 14.00
N LEU A 12 -13.03 -12.15 14.04
CA LEU A 12 -11.78 -12.69 14.57
C LEU A 12 -11.88 -13.05 16.06
N GLU A 13 -12.47 -12.16 16.88
CA GLU A 13 -12.69 -12.45 18.30
C GLU A 13 -13.56 -13.70 18.48
N LEU A 14 -14.66 -13.80 17.73
CA LEU A 14 -15.56 -14.95 17.79
C LEU A 14 -14.87 -16.25 17.35
N ALA A 15 -14.10 -16.20 16.25
CA ALA A 15 -13.38 -17.36 15.73
C ALA A 15 -12.34 -17.88 16.73
N VAL A 16 -11.60 -16.99 17.39
CA VAL A 16 -10.59 -17.34 18.39
C VAL A 16 -11.23 -17.91 19.66
N GLU A 17 -12.33 -17.33 20.13
CA GLU A 17 -13.06 -17.84 21.29
C GLU A 17 -13.69 -19.23 21.03
N ALA A 18 -14.11 -19.49 19.78
CA ALA A 18 -14.75 -20.73 19.37
C ALA A 18 -13.78 -21.81 18.85
N ASP A 19 -12.48 -21.50 18.70
CA ASP A 19 -11.49 -22.36 18.01
C ASP A 19 -11.96 -22.77 16.60
N ASP A 20 -12.56 -21.81 15.87
CA ASP A 20 -13.18 -22.00 14.57
C ASP A 20 -12.31 -21.44 13.43
N GLU A 21 -11.56 -22.33 12.79
CA GLU A 21 -10.69 -21.99 11.64
C GLU A 21 -11.48 -21.55 10.40
N GLU A 22 -12.72 -22.00 10.20
CA GLU A 22 -13.52 -21.61 9.04
C GLU A 22 -13.87 -20.12 9.15
N THR A 23 -14.42 -19.71 10.29
CA THR A 23 -14.74 -18.30 10.59
C THR A 23 -13.48 -17.43 10.58
N PHE A 24 -12.34 -17.93 11.06
CA PHE A 24 -11.06 -17.20 10.99
C PHE A 24 -10.66 -16.90 9.54
N ASN A 25 -10.74 -17.90 8.65
CA ASN A 25 -10.38 -17.74 7.25
C ASN A 25 -11.34 -16.80 6.52
N GLU A 26 -12.64 -16.80 6.87
CA GLU A 26 -13.59 -15.83 6.34
C GLU A 26 -13.23 -14.39 6.73
N ALA A 27 -12.88 -14.16 7.99
CA ALA A 27 -12.47 -12.83 8.47
C ALA A 27 -11.19 -12.33 7.77
N VAL A 28 -10.22 -13.22 7.52
CA VAL A 28 -9.01 -12.89 6.75
C VAL A 28 -9.35 -12.52 5.31
N ALA A 29 -10.20 -13.31 4.64
CA ALA A 29 -10.60 -13.00 3.27
C ALA A 29 -11.33 -11.65 3.15
N GLU A 30 -12.14 -11.29 4.14
CA GLU A 30 -12.79 -9.98 4.19
C GLU A 30 -11.78 -8.84 4.43
N LEU A 31 -10.78 -9.07 5.30
CA LEU A 31 -9.71 -8.12 5.55
C LEU A 31 -8.88 -7.84 4.29
N ASP A 32 -8.48 -8.88 3.55
CA ASP A 32 -7.73 -8.75 2.30
C ASP A 32 -8.50 -7.91 1.27
N ALA A 33 -9.82 -8.13 1.17
CA ALA A 33 -10.68 -7.34 0.29
C ALA A 33 -10.81 -5.87 0.72
N LEU A 34 -10.71 -5.57 2.02
CA LEU A 34 -10.68 -4.20 2.53
C LEU A 34 -9.31 -3.54 2.24
N GLU A 35 -8.22 -4.28 2.38
CA GLU A 35 -6.87 -3.81 2.04
C GLU A 35 -6.76 -3.44 0.55
N GLU A 36 -7.25 -4.28 -0.34
CA GLU A 36 -7.22 -4.01 -1.79
C GLU A 36 -8.00 -2.73 -2.15
N LYS A 37 -9.17 -2.52 -1.52
CA LYS A 37 -9.95 -1.29 -1.67
C LYS A 37 -9.20 -0.07 -1.14
N LEU A 38 -8.40 -0.22 -0.07
CA LEU A 38 -7.64 0.87 0.52
C LEU A 38 -6.50 1.26 -0.40
N ALA A 39 -5.73 0.27 -0.85
CA ALA A 39 -4.64 0.45 -1.80
C ALA A 39 -5.13 1.16 -3.08
N GLN A 40 -6.31 0.78 -3.60
CA GLN A 40 -6.88 1.46 -4.76
C GLN A 40 -7.21 2.94 -4.49
N LEU A 41 -7.74 3.27 -3.31
CA LEU A 41 -8.04 4.66 -2.93
C LEU A 41 -6.76 5.48 -2.73
N GLU A 42 -5.75 4.89 -2.11
CA GLU A 42 -4.43 5.52 -1.92
C GLU A 42 -3.76 5.79 -3.27
N PHE A 43 -3.81 4.81 -4.19
CA PHE A 43 -3.31 4.97 -5.54
C PHE A 43 -4.01 6.13 -6.26
N ARG A 44 -5.35 6.18 -6.24
CA ARG A 44 -6.11 7.29 -6.86
C ARG A 44 -5.79 8.66 -6.23
N ARG A 45 -5.46 8.70 -4.94
CA ARG A 45 -5.06 9.93 -4.26
C ARG A 45 -3.67 10.38 -4.70
N MET A 46 -2.72 9.45 -4.77
CA MET A 46 -1.35 9.73 -5.19
C MET A 46 -1.28 10.12 -6.67
N PHE A 47 -2.04 9.42 -7.52
CA PHE A 47 -2.05 9.58 -8.97
C PHE A 47 -3.23 10.44 -9.47
N SER A 48 -3.38 11.65 -8.95
CA SER A 48 -4.47 12.57 -9.29
C SER A 48 -4.09 13.68 -10.30
N GLY A 49 -2.83 13.69 -10.75
CA GLY A 49 -2.30 14.57 -11.77
C GLY A 49 -2.64 14.12 -13.19
N GLU A 50 -2.66 15.09 -14.11
CA GLU A 50 -3.06 14.88 -15.52
C GLU A 50 -2.19 13.86 -16.26
N TYR A 51 -0.90 13.77 -15.91
CA TYR A 51 0.10 12.93 -16.59
C TYR A 51 0.61 11.76 -15.74
N ASP A 52 -0.06 11.43 -14.65
CA ASP A 52 0.37 10.41 -13.70
C ASP A 52 0.36 8.97 -14.26
N SER A 53 -0.35 8.76 -15.38
CA SER A 53 -0.35 7.51 -16.13
C SER A 53 0.61 7.49 -17.32
N ALA A 54 1.27 8.61 -17.61
CA ALA A 54 2.21 8.71 -18.73
C ALA A 54 3.59 8.16 -18.32
N ASP A 55 4.33 7.66 -19.31
CA ASP A 55 5.75 7.35 -19.12
C ASP A 55 6.51 8.61 -18.70
N CYS A 56 7.44 8.48 -17.75
CA CYS A 56 8.24 9.60 -17.28
C CYS A 56 9.67 9.52 -17.81
N TYR A 57 10.25 10.71 -18.04
CA TYR A 57 11.69 10.87 -18.22
C TYR A 57 12.27 11.32 -16.89
N LEU A 58 13.24 10.57 -16.37
CA LEU A 58 14.00 10.92 -15.19
C LEU A 58 15.40 11.33 -15.60
N ASP A 59 15.81 12.54 -15.21
CA ASP A 59 17.16 13.07 -15.42
C ASP A 59 17.81 13.30 -14.06
N ILE A 60 18.95 12.66 -13.82
CA ILE A 60 19.72 12.77 -12.58
C ILE A 60 20.96 13.61 -12.87
N GLN A 61 21.07 14.78 -12.24
CA GLN A 61 22.20 15.67 -12.38
C GLN A 61 23.02 15.72 -11.09
N ALA A 62 24.31 15.42 -11.19
CA ALA A 62 25.24 15.52 -10.07
C ALA A 62 25.36 16.97 -9.57
N GLY A 63 25.23 17.14 -8.25
CA GLY A 63 25.32 18.44 -7.60
C GLY A 63 26.77 18.95 -7.42
N SER A 64 26.92 20.07 -6.74
CA SER A 64 28.22 20.70 -6.47
C SER A 64 29.01 19.95 -5.40
N GLY A 65 29.68 18.85 -5.78
CA GLY A 65 30.59 18.11 -4.89
C GLY A 65 31.77 17.44 -5.61
N GLY A 66 32.03 17.82 -6.86
CA GLY A 66 33.11 17.24 -7.66
C GLY A 66 32.91 15.74 -7.88
N THR A 67 34.00 14.97 -7.83
CA THR A 67 33.98 13.52 -8.09
C THR A 67 33.07 12.75 -7.12
N GLU A 68 32.98 13.17 -5.86
CA GLU A 68 32.12 12.51 -4.86
C GLU A 68 30.62 12.68 -5.20
N ALA A 69 30.23 13.86 -5.69
CA ALA A 69 28.85 14.10 -6.12
C ALA A 69 28.53 13.42 -7.46
N GLN A 70 29.54 13.22 -8.32
CA GLN A 70 29.40 12.43 -9.54
C GLN A 70 29.20 10.95 -9.22
N ASP A 71 30.02 10.38 -8.35
CA ASP A 71 29.90 8.99 -7.87
C ASP A 71 28.54 8.75 -7.21
N TRP A 72 28.08 9.69 -6.37
CA TRP A 72 26.73 9.63 -5.78
C TRP A 72 25.61 9.70 -6.84
N GLY A 73 25.76 10.57 -7.84
CA GLY A 73 24.79 10.70 -8.93
C GLY A 73 24.72 9.48 -9.85
N GLU A 74 25.84 8.78 -10.05
CA GLU A 74 25.91 7.52 -10.82
C GLU A 74 25.29 6.33 -10.07
N HIS A 75 25.13 6.45 -8.75
CA HIS A 75 24.59 5.40 -7.88
C HIS A 75 23.17 5.68 -7.36
N ALA A 76 22.56 6.80 -7.75
CA ALA A 76 21.17 7.17 -7.46
C ALA A 76 20.21 6.57 -8.49
#